data_AF-A0A3M9MVD3-F1
#
_entry.id   AF-A0A3M9MVD3-F1
#
_cell.length_a   1.000
_cell.length_b   1.000
_cell.length_c   1.000
_cell.angle_alpha   90.00
_cell.angle_beta   90.00
_cell.angle_gamma   90.00
#
_symmetry.space_group_name_H-M   'P 1'
#
loop_
_entity.id
_entity.type
_entity.pdbx_description
1 polymer ?
#
loop_
_entity_poly.entity_id
_entity_poly.type
_entity_poly.pdbx_seq_one_letter_code
_entity_poly.pdbx_strand_id
1 'polypeptide(L)'
;MSNRIKLIFLSAIGLLFNSCLEATSTDNKLKTQGSAEELSSSKTYVGNTEKTIDSLAAELQRRDIKFKSLEEASTGESVEIESEKESDSYAYRYRVEIYLSEIYKSVYLTKIEYYGEGGQRIKSTYNIDLEKELHLSGEQTSDLRFVRWVSPFEFEMTVDTRLFTVRIVNSEKVETKEKLPTTTPKKH
;
A
#
# COMPACT_ATOMS: atom_id res chain seq x y z
N MET A 1 10.48 20.61 -15.10
CA MET A 1 10.97 21.73 -14.24
C MET A 1 10.34 21.53 -12.87
N SER A 2 11.01 21.44 -11.73
CA SER A 2 12.38 21.79 -11.34
C SER A 2 12.75 20.93 -10.11
N ASN A 3 13.87 20.22 -10.21
CA ASN A 3 14.65 19.70 -9.09
C ASN A 3 14.98 20.81 -8.11
N ARG A 4 14.45 20.82 -6.88
CA ARG A 4 15.09 21.45 -5.70
C ARG A 4 14.52 20.85 -4.42
N ILE A 5 15.26 19.96 -3.78
CA ILE A 5 15.51 19.84 -2.33
C ILE A 5 16.65 18.81 -2.19
N LYS A 6 17.87 19.32 -2.33
CA LYS A 6 19.14 18.78 -1.84
C LYS A 6 19.93 20.00 -1.40
N LEU A 7 20.74 19.85 -0.35
CA LEU A 7 21.46 20.86 0.46
C LEU A 7 20.70 21.17 1.77
N ILE A 8 21.29 21.20 2.97
CA ILE A 8 22.66 21.12 3.51
C ILE A 8 22.45 20.88 5.01
N PHE A 9 23.24 20.04 5.68
CA PHE A 9 23.81 20.35 7.01
C PHE A 9 24.84 19.28 7.40
N LEU A 10 26.06 19.47 6.92
CA LEU A 10 27.24 18.73 7.34
C LEU A 10 28.43 19.71 7.32
N SER A 11 28.52 20.55 8.35
CA SER A 11 29.72 21.34 8.65
C SER A 11 29.61 22.00 10.03
N ALA A 12 29.93 21.27 11.10
CA ALA A 12 30.20 21.89 12.40
C ALA A 12 31.01 20.98 13.35
N ILE A 13 32.05 20.29 12.88
CA ILE A 13 33.12 19.78 13.77
C ILE A 13 34.44 19.90 13.02
N GLY A 14 35.03 21.08 13.11
CA GLY A 14 36.33 21.37 12.50
C GLY A 14 36.70 22.79 12.81
N LEU A 15 36.93 23.10 14.10
CA LEU A 15 37.62 24.31 14.57
C LEU A 15 37.77 24.30 16.10
N LEU A 16 38.39 23.26 16.68
CA LEU A 16 39.14 23.36 17.94
C LEU A 16 40.30 22.36 17.82
N PHE A 17 41.48 22.72 18.32
CA PHE A 17 42.79 22.06 18.17
C PHE A 17 43.65 22.55 17.00
N ASN A 18 44.04 23.83 17.09
CA ASN A 18 45.39 24.21 16.65
C ASN A 18 45.96 25.29 17.57
N SER A 19 46.44 24.87 18.74
CA SER A 19 47.38 25.65 19.56
C SER A 19 48.03 24.75 20.61
N CYS A 20 49.18 24.18 20.25
CA CYS A 20 50.38 24.01 21.10
C CYS A 20 51.27 22.91 20.50
N LEU A 21 52.24 23.37 19.72
CA LEU A 21 53.49 22.67 19.50
C LEU A 21 54.35 22.90 20.76
N GLU A 22 54.75 21.85 21.48
CA GLU A 22 56.17 21.49 21.64
C GLU A 22 56.42 20.38 22.67
N ALA A 23 57.44 19.57 22.34
CA ALA A 23 58.29 18.77 23.21
C ALA A 23 57.69 17.50 23.85
N THR A 24 57.89 16.33 23.22
CA THR A 24 59.05 15.45 23.47
C THR A 24 58.84 14.05 22.86
N SER A 25 59.97 13.49 22.44
CA SER A 25 60.16 12.16 21.86
C SER A 25 59.93 11.06 22.90
N THR A 26 58.95 10.17 22.64
CA THR A 26 58.98 8.69 22.74
C THR A 26 57.53 8.20 22.77
N ASP A 27 57.02 7.63 21.67
CA ASP A 27 55.97 6.58 21.60
C ASP A 27 55.37 6.45 20.20
N ASN A 28 56.19 6.03 19.23
CA ASN A 28 55.70 5.59 17.93
C ASN A 28 55.56 4.06 17.92
N LYS A 29 54.59 3.54 18.67
CA LYS A 29 54.05 2.18 18.41
C LYS A 29 52.63 1.88 18.92
N LEU A 30 51.96 2.81 19.61
CA LEU A 30 50.63 2.53 20.19
C LEU A 30 49.45 3.36 19.66
N LYS A 31 49.66 4.37 18.80
CA LYS A 31 48.55 5.25 18.34
C LYS A 31 47.92 4.88 16.99
N THR A 32 48.56 4.02 16.19
CA THR A 32 48.09 3.68 14.84
C THR A 32 47.05 2.54 14.84
N GLN A 33 46.97 1.73 15.90
CA GLN A 33 45.99 0.64 16.01
C GLN A 33 44.58 1.13 16.39
N GLY A 34 44.46 2.07 17.34
CA GLY A 34 43.16 2.61 17.76
C GLY A 34 42.41 3.34 16.65
N SER A 35 43.12 4.09 15.81
CA SER A 35 42.54 4.82 14.67
C SER A 35 41.98 3.88 13.58
N ALA A 36 42.62 2.74 13.33
CA ALA A 36 42.19 1.80 12.29
C ALA A 36 41.00 0.94 12.75
N GLU A 37 40.99 0.52 14.02
CA GLU A 37 39.86 -0.20 14.63
C GLU A 37 38.61 0.70 14.73
N GLU A 38 38.75 1.95 15.17
CA GLU A 38 37.66 2.93 15.18
C GLU A 38 37.12 3.23 13.77
N LEU A 39 37.99 3.33 12.76
CA LEU A 39 37.55 3.53 11.37
C LEU A 39 36.80 2.30 10.83
N SER A 40 37.23 1.09 11.21
CA SER A 40 36.58 -0.15 10.79
C SER A 40 35.22 -0.35 11.47
N SER A 41 35.10 -0.01 12.76
CA SER A 41 33.85 -0.10 13.51
C SER A 41 32.85 0.95 13.00
N SER A 42 33.34 2.16 12.70
CA SER A 42 32.55 3.23 12.10
C SER A 42 32.03 2.86 10.71
N LYS A 43 32.87 2.28 9.84
CA LYS A 43 32.42 1.75 8.53
C LYS A 43 31.36 0.66 8.66
N THR A 44 31.52 -0.24 9.63
CA THR A 44 30.54 -1.30 9.90
C THR A 44 29.21 -0.71 10.39
N TYR A 45 29.26 0.29 11.27
CA TYR A 45 28.08 0.99 11.76
C TYR A 45 27.34 1.72 10.65
N VAL A 46 28.07 2.44 9.77
CA VAL A 46 27.50 3.13 8.61
C VAL A 46 26.84 2.12 7.65
N GLY A 47 27.53 1.03 7.30
CA GLY A 47 26.96 0.01 6.42
C GLY A 47 25.72 -0.70 7.00
N ASN A 48 25.67 -0.91 8.32
CA ASN A 48 24.48 -1.44 8.98
C ASN A 48 23.32 -0.41 9.01
N THR A 49 23.64 0.86 9.18
CA THR A 49 22.67 1.95 9.14
C THR A 49 22.07 2.10 7.73
N GLU A 50 22.89 2.04 6.69
CA GLU A 50 22.45 2.07 5.29
C GLU A 50 21.48 0.92 4.98
N LYS A 51 21.81 -0.32 5.37
CA LYS A 51 20.91 -1.47 5.22
C LYS A 51 19.57 -1.28 5.94
N THR A 52 19.60 -0.65 7.12
CA THR A 52 18.40 -0.36 7.90
C THR A 52 17.54 0.69 7.22
N ILE A 53 18.16 1.74 6.66
CA ILE A 53 17.50 2.78 5.87
C ILE A 53 16.84 2.16 4.63
N ASP A 54 17.56 1.32 3.89
CA ASP A 54 17.04 0.64 2.70
C ASP A 54 15.85 -0.27 3.05
N SER A 55 15.95 -1.01 4.15
CA SER A 55 14.86 -1.85 4.65
C SER A 55 13.63 -1.03 5.03
N LEU A 56 13.81 0.09 5.74
CA LEU A 56 12.72 0.98 6.14
C LEU A 56 12.08 1.67 4.93
N ALA A 57 12.87 2.08 3.94
CA ALA A 57 12.38 2.67 2.71
C ALA A 57 11.49 1.67 1.94
N ALA A 58 11.92 0.41 1.83
CA ALA A 58 11.11 -0.65 1.21
C ALA A 58 9.81 -0.91 1.98
N GLU A 59 9.83 -0.88 3.32
CA GLU A 59 8.63 -1.06 4.13
C GLU A 59 7.66 0.11 3.99
N LEU A 60 8.15 1.35 3.99
CA LEU A 60 7.33 2.55 3.73
C LEU A 60 6.67 2.48 2.37
N GLN A 61 7.42 2.14 1.32
CA GLN A 61 6.87 1.99 -0.03
C GLN A 61 5.75 0.92 -0.07
N ARG A 62 5.95 -0.22 0.62
CA ARG A 62 4.90 -1.25 0.73
C ARG A 62 3.65 -0.72 1.44
N ARG A 63 3.80 0.07 2.51
CA ARG A 63 2.69 0.67 3.24
C ARG A 63 1.93 1.71 2.42
N ASP A 64 2.63 2.56 1.67
CA ASP A 64 2.00 3.55 0.78
C ASP A 64 1.15 2.89 -0.31
N ILE A 65 1.66 1.82 -0.93
CA ILE A 65 0.91 1.03 -1.92
C ILE A 65 -0.34 0.44 -1.27
N LYS A 66 -0.22 -0.10 -0.05
CA LYS A 66 -1.37 -0.64 0.69
C LYS A 66 -2.40 0.43 1.02
N PHE A 67 -1.96 1.62 1.44
CA PHE A 67 -2.85 2.72 1.80
C PHE A 67 -3.63 3.23 0.58
N LYS A 68 -2.98 3.44 -0.56
CA LYS A 68 -3.65 3.83 -1.81
C LYS A 68 -4.68 2.81 -2.27
N SER A 69 -4.34 1.51 -2.19
CA SER A 69 -5.28 0.44 -2.52
C SER A 69 -6.52 0.44 -1.62
N LEU A 70 -6.36 0.76 -0.33
CA LEU A 70 -7.48 0.92 0.60
C LEU A 70 -8.33 2.16 0.30
N GLU A 71 -7.69 3.26 -0.08
CA GLU A 71 -8.36 4.50 -0.50
C GLU A 71 -9.17 4.29 -1.78
N GLU A 72 -8.60 3.62 -2.78
CA GLU A 72 -9.27 3.23 -4.02
C GLU A 72 -10.44 2.26 -3.77
N ALA A 73 -10.28 1.28 -2.89
CA ALA A 73 -11.36 0.37 -2.49
C ALA A 73 -12.50 1.10 -1.73
N SER A 74 -12.16 2.15 -0.99
CA SER A 74 -13.06 3.01 -0.23
C SER A 74 -13.84 4.01 -1.11
N THR A 75 -13.29 4.39 -2.26
CA THR A 75 -13.85 5.41 -3.17
C THR A 75 -14.78 4.78 -4.21
N GLY A 76 -15.88 4.17 -3.75
CA GLY A 76 -16.97 3.73 -4.63
C GLY A 76 -17.79 4.89 -5.18
N GLU A 77 -18.36 4.72 -6.37
CA GLU A 77 -19.33 5.65 -6.95
C GLU A 77 -20.68 5.54 -6.22
N SER A 78 -21.31 6.66 -5.90
CA SER A 78 -22.62 6.72 -5.26
C SER A 78 -23.75 6.68 -6.28
N VAL A 79 -24.79 5.91 -5.97
CA VAL A 79 -26.05 5.87 -6.72
C VAL A 79 -27.10 6.67 -5.96
N GLU A 80 -27.67 7.68 -6.61
CA GLU A 80 -28.82 8.42 -6.10
C GLU A 80 -30.11 7.66 -6.44
N ILE A 81 -31.06 7.64 -5.51
CA ILE A 81 -32.39 7.06 -5.69
C ILE A 81 -33.41 8.18 -5.48
N GLU A 82 -34.38 8.31 -6.38
CA GLU A 82 -35.57 9.13 -6.13
C GLU A 82 -36.35 8.52 -4.95
N SER A 83 -36.41 9.26 -3.84
CA SER A 83 -37.07 8.80 -2.62
C SER A 83 -38.53 9.24 -2.60
N GLU A 84 -39.46 8.28 -2.52
CA GLU A 84 -40.90 8.56 -2.40
C GLU A 84 -41.32 8.91 -0.96
N LYS A 85 -40.48 8.62 0.04
CA LYS A 85 -40.78 8.82 1.47
C LYS A 85 -39.57 9.36 2.22
N GLU A 86 -39.82 10.24 3.19
CA GLU A 86 -38.77 10.87 4.01
C GLU A 86 -37.92 9.86 4.82
N SER A 87 -38.42 8.64 5.05
CA SER A 87 -37.71 7.55 5.71
C SER A 87 -36.81 6.72 4.79
N ASP A 88 -36.94 6.87 3.48
CA ASP A 88 -36.26 6.01 2.51
C ASP A 88 -34.89 6.62 2.16
N SER A 89 -33.93 5.74 1.87
CA SER A 89 -32.58 6.18 1.52
C SER A 89 -32.61 6.97 0.21
N TYR A 90 -32.04 8.17 0.18
CA TYR A 90 -31.94 8.97 -1.04
C TYR A 90 -30.71 8.61 -1.89
N ALA A 91 -29.75 7.90 -1.31
CA ALA A 91 -28.58 7.42 -2.02
C ALA A 91 -27.99 6.19 -1.35
N TYR A 92 -27.16 5.46 -2.07
CA TYR A 92 -26.32 4.41 -1.51
C TYR A 92 -25.01 4.28 -2.27
N ARG A 93 -24.04 3.65 -1.63
CA ARG A 93 -22.81 3.20 -2.30
C ARG A 93 -22.48 1.78 -1.88
N TYR A 94 -21.76 1.09 -2.75
CA TYR A 94 -21.08 -0.14 -2.39
C TYR A 94 -19.64 0.15 -1.97
N ARG A 95 -19.17 -0.61 -0.98
CA ARG A 95 -17.78 -0.61 -0.53
C ARG A 95 -17.24 -2.01 -0.62
N VAL A 96 -16.04 -2.16 -1.16
CA VAL A 96 -15.34 -3.45 -1.23
C VAL A 96 -14.25 -3.46 -0.15
N GLU A 97 -14.26 -4.47 0.70
CA GLU A 97 -13.32 -4.65 1.80
C GLU A 97 -12.59 -5.98 1.63
N ILE A 98 -11.26 -5.95 1.64
CA ILE A 98 -10.43 -7.15 1.54
C ILE A 98 -9.76 -7.38 2.89
N TYR A 99 -10.14 -8.45 3.58
CA TYR A 99 -9.54 -8.85 4.84
C TYR A 99 -8.51 -9.94 4.62
N LEU A 100 -7.36 -9.79 5.26
CA LEU A 100 -6.30 -10.79 5.27
C LEU A 100 -6.41 -11.62 6.55
N SER A 101 -6.64 -12.92 6.41
CA SER A 101 -6.31 -13.94 7.41
C SER A 101 -4.94 -14.51 7.08
N GLU A 102 -4.21 -15.05 8.06
CA GLU A 102 -2.80 -15.53 8.02
C GLU A 102 -2.19 -15.74 6.62
N ILE A 103 -2.83 -16.54 5.75
CA ILE A 103 -2.42 -16.77 4.35
C ILE A 103 -3.53 -16.56 3.30
N TYR A 104 -4.74 -16.15 3.70
CA TYR A 104 -5.92 -16.07 2.82
C TYR A 104 -6.53 -14.68 2.80
N LYS A 105 -7.08 -14.25 1.66
CA LYS A 105 -7.84 -13.00 1.59
C LYS A 105 -9.30 -13.28 1.31
N SER A 106 -10.17 -12.63 2.07
CA SER A 106 -11.62 -12.66 1.87
C SER A 106 -12.13 -11.31 1.43
N VAL A 107 -13.14 -11.29 0.56
CA VAL A 107 -13.69 -10.07 -0.03
C VAL A 107 -15.10 -9.87 0.43
N TYR A 108 -15.39 -8.70 0.99
CA TYR A 108 -16.69 -8.32 1.48
C TYR A 108 -17.23 -7.15 0.68
N LEU A 109 -18.51 -7.25 0.31
CA LEU A 109 -19.28 -6.20 -0.31
C LEU A 109 -20.23 -5.62 0.73
N THR A 110 -20.04 -4.35 1.08
CA THR A 110 -20.88 -3.65 2.05
C THR A 110 -21.74 -2.62 1.32
N LYS A 111 -23.07 -2.71 1.45
CA LYS A 111 -24.00 -1.67 0.98
C LYS A 111 -24.23 -0.65 2.09
N ILE A 112 -23.91 0.61 1.81
CA ILE A 112 -24.09 1.74 2.73
C ILE A 112 -25.18 2.64 2.15
N GLU A 113 -26.24 2.85 2.92
CA GLU A 113 -27.38 3.70 2.54
C GLU A 113 -27.33 5.03 3.29
N TYR A 114 -27.73 6.11 2.62
CA TYR A 114 -27.72 7.47 3.12
C TYR A 114 -29.16 7.99 3.29
N TYR A 115 -29.39 8.68 4.40
CA TYR A 115 -30.71 9.13 4.88
C TYR A 115 -30.62 10.57 5.40
N GLY A 116 -31.65 11.39 5.15
CA GLY A 116 -31.79 12.74 5.72
C GLY A 116 -30.53 13.61 5.70
N GLU A 117 -30.27 14.32 6.81
CA GLU A 117 -29.14 15.24 7.04
C GLU A 117 -27.76 14.54 7.19
N GLY A 118 -27.45 13.59 6.31
CA GLY A 118 -26.14 12.90 6.28
C GLY A 118 -26.05 11.67 7.20
N GLY A 119 -27.19 11.11 7.61
CA GLY A 119 -27.22 9.81 8.29
C GLY A 119 -26.76 8.70 7.35
N GLN A 120 -25.92 7.79 7.86
CA GLN A 120 -25.48 6.60 7.12
C GLN A 120 -25.85 5.34 7.89
N ARG A 121 -26.26 4.29 7.17
CA ARG A 121 -26.52 2.97 7.74
C ARG A 121 -25.91 1.89 6.87
N ILE A 122 -25.22 0.95 7.50
CA ILE A 122 -24.84 -0.31 6.85
C ILE A 122 -26.11 -1.13 6.67
N LYS A 123 -26.52 -1.32 5.42
CA LYS A 123 -27.70 -2.12 5.07
C LYS A 123 -27.38 -3.61 5.11
N SER A 124 -26.26 -3.97 4.51
CA SER A 124 -25.83 -5.36 4.38
C SER A 124 -24.32 -5.43 4.14
N THR A 125 -23.74 -6.55 4.58
CA THR A 125 -22.36 -6.94 4.31
C THR A 125 -22.38 -8.38 3.85
N TYR A 126 -21.92 -8.62 2.63
CA TYR A 126 -21.93 -9.92 1.98
C TYR A 126 -20.51 -10.38 1.74
N ASN A 127 -20.16 -11.58 2.22
CA ASN A 127 -18.89 -12.22 1.91
C ASN A 127 -18.99 -12.83 0.51
N ILE A 128 -18.17 -12.32 -0.42
CA ILE A 128 -18.09 -12.85 -1.78
C ILE A 128 -17.23 -14.12 -1.75
N ASP A 129 -17.86 -15.25 -2.04
CA ASP A 129 -17.19 -16.55 -2.20
C ASP A 129 -16.47 -16.62 -3.56
N LEU A 130 -15.38 -15.88 -3.71
CA LEU A 130 -14.59 -15.84 -4.94
C LEU A 130 -13.92 -17.18 -5.26
N GLU A 131 -13.64 -18.01 -4.26
CA GLU A 131 -13.11 -19.36 -4.48
C GLU A 131 -14.11 -20.17 -5.30
N LYS A 132 -15.39 -20.13 -4.93
CA LYS A 132 -16.46 -20.79 -5.66
C LYS A 132 -16.74 -20.14 -7.01
N GLU A 133 -16.84 -18.81 -7.07
CA GLU A 133 -17.20 -18.07 -8.30
C GLU A 133 -16.12 -18.16 -9.38
N LEU A 134 -14.84 -18.19 -8.99
CA LEU A 134 -13.69 -18.18 -9.91
C LEU A 134 -12.93 -19.51 -9.95
N HIS A 135 -13.42 -20.55 -9.25
CA HIS A 135 -12.77 -21.85 -9.11
C HIS A 135 -11.31 -21.73 -8.62
N LEU A 136 -11.08 -20.91 -7.61
CA LEU A 136 -9.77 -20.68 -7.00
C LEU A 136 -9.58 -21.60 -5.78
N SER A 137 -8.35 -21.99 -5.50
CA SER A 137 -7.99 -22.53 -4.18
C SER A 137 -7.80 -21.39 -3.18
N GLY A 138 -7.93 -21.69 -1.88
CA GLY A 138 -7.62 -20.74 -0.82
C GLY A 138 -6.25 -20.10 -0.98
N GLU A 139 -5.21 -20.87 -1.29
CA GLU A 139 -3.84 -20.33 -1.48
C GLU A 139 -3.77 -19.25 -2.58
N GLN A 140 -4.54 -19.40 -3.66
CA GLN A 140 -4.58 -18.42 -4.74
C GLN A 140 -5.23 -17.11 -4.29
N THR A 141 -6.13 -17.13 -3.30
CA THR A 141 -6.75 -15.90 -2.77
C THR A 141 -5.72 -15.00 -2.08
N SER A 142 -4.56 -15.51 -1.67
CA SER A 142 -3.51 -14.72 -1.04
C SER A 142 -3.02 -13.54 -1.92
N ASP A 143 -3.05 -13.70 -3.24
CA ASP A 143 -2.60 -12.70 -4.21
C ASP A 143 -3.70 -11.73 -4.68
N LEU A 144 -4.91 -11.88 -4.12
CA LEU A 144 -6.06 -11.07 -4.46
C LEU A 144 -5.84 -9.59 -4.18
N ARG A 145 -6.21 -8.74 -5.14
CA ARG A 145 -6.13 -7.26 -5.04
C ARG A 145 -7.33 -6.62 -5.71
N PHE A 146 -7.84 -5.58 -5.08
CA PHE A 146 -8.75 -4.63 -5.73
C PHE A 146 -7.95 -3.78 -6.72
N VAL A 147 -8.51 -3.53 -7.91
CA VAL A 147 -7.88 -2.68 -8.93
C VAL A 147 -8.54 -1.32 -8.96
N ARG A 148 -9.86 -1.28 -9.23
CA ARG A 148 -10.64 -0.04 -9.35
C ARG A 148 -12.13 -0.33 -9.47
N TRP A 149 -12.94 0.70 -9.26
CA TRP A 149 -14.32 0.73 -9.72
C TRP A 149 -14.38 1.00 -11.24
N VAL A 150 -15.31 0.33 -11.92
CA VAL A 150 -15.65 0.55 -13.34
C VAL A 150 -16.97 1.32 -13.46
N SER A 151 -17.90 1.05 -12.54
CA SER A 151 -19.18 1.73 -12.37
C SER A 151 -19.67 1.52 -10.92
N PRO A 152 -20.82 2.08 -10.50
CA PRO A 152 -21.32 1.85 -9.13
C PRO A 152 -21.67 0.37 -8.85
N PHE A 153 -21.86 -0.42 -9.91
CA PHE A 153 -22.24 -1.84 -9.82
C PHE A 153 -21.16 -2.78 -10.34
N GLU A 154 -19.99 -2.28 -10.75
CA GLU A 154 -18.93 -3.10 -11.33
C GLU A 154 -17.56 -2.64 -10.86
N PHE A 155 -16.71 -3.58 -10.47
CA PHE A 155 -15.32 -3.32 -10.09
C PHE A 155 -14.39 -4.39 -10.64
N GLU A 156 -13.11 -4.03 -10.79
CA GLU A 156 -12.06 -4.91 -11.28
C GLU A 156 -11.19 -5.40 -10.12
N MET A 157 -10.85 -6.69 -10.16
CA MET A 157 -9.97 -7.36 -9.21
C MET A 157 -8.93 -8.20 -9.94
N THR A 158 -7.77 -8.38 -9.34
CA THR A 158 -6.74 -9.31 -9.84
C THR A 158 -6.47 -10.42 -8.85
N VAL A 159 -6.24 -11.61 -9.38
CA VAL A 159 -5.67 -12.74 -8.65
C VAL A 159 -4.53 -13.30 -9.50
N ASP A 160 -3.33 -13.41 -8.93
CA ASP A 160 -2.09 -13.73 -9.63
C ASP A 160 -1.84 -12.78 -10.83
N THR A 161 -2.03 -13.28 -12.06
CA THR A 161 -1.88 -12.56 -13.32
C THR A 161 -3.20 -12.34 -14.06
N ARG A 162 -4.31 -12.85 -13.50
CA ARG A 162 -5.63 -12.80 -14.10
C ARG A 162 -6.39 -11.59 -13.60
N LEU A 163 -7.09 -10.91 -14.50
CA LEU A 163 -7.95 -9.76 -14.23
C LEU A 163 -9.41 -10.19 -14.36
N PHE A 164 -10.21 -9.86 -13.36
CA PHE A 164 -11.63 -10.20 -13.29
C PHE A 164 -12.45 -8.94 -13.14
N THR A 165 -13.61 -8.92 -13.78
CA THR A 165 -14.68 -7.95 -13.50
C THR A 165 -15.71 -8.62 -12.61
N VAL A 166 -16.03 -7.98 -11.49
CA VAL A 166 -17.07 -8.40 -10.55
C VAL A 166 -18.25 -7.45 -10.71
N ARG A 167 -19.41 -8.01 -11.07
CA ARG A 167 -20.67 -7.29 -11.23
C ARG A 167 -21.58 -7.55 -10.04
N ILE A 168 -22.07 -6.49 -9.43
CA ILE A 168 -22.99 -6.52 -8.31
C ILE A 168 -24.40 -6.68 -8.88
N VAL A 169 -25.00 -7.85 -8.67
CA VAL A 169 -26.41 -8.11 -9.06
C VAL A 169 -27.34 -7.52 -8.03
N ASN A 170 -27.03 -7.73 -6.76
CA ASN A 170 -27.66 -7.09 -5.62
C ASN A 170 -26.71 -7.13 -4.42
N SER A 171 -27.13 -6.69 -3.23
CA SER A 171 -26.24 -6.62 -2.07
C SER A 171 -25.81 -7.96 -1.48
N GLU A 172 -26.33 -9.08 -1.98
CA GLU A 172 -26.08 -10.44 -1.49
C GLU A 172 -25.66 -11.39 -2.62
N LYS A 173 -25.46 -10.87 -3.83
CA LYS A 173 -25.10 -11.66 -5.00
C LYS A 173 -24.24 -10.84 -5.96
N VAL A 174 -23.15 -11.45 -6.39
CA VAL A 174 -22.30 -10.95 -7.48
C VAL A 174 -22.19 -11.97 -8.59
N GLU A 175 -21.73 -11.52 -9.75
CA GLU A 175 -21.34 -12.35 -10.88
C GLU A 175 -19.92 -11.97 -11.28
N THR A 176 -19.10 -12.94 -11.65
CA THR A 176 -17.70 -12.70 -12.01
C THR A 176 -17.44 -13.07 -13.46
N LYS A 177 -16.55 -12.32 -14.11
CA LYS A 177 -16.11 -12.60 -15.47
C LYS A 177 -14.62 -12.37 -15.60
N GLU A 178 -13.89 -13.39 -16.05
CA GLU A 178 -12.48 -13.24 -16.38
C GLU A 178 -12.31 -12.41 -17.65
N LYS A 179 -11.42 -11.42 -17.58
CA LYS A 179 -11.03 -10.60 -18.71
C LYS A 179 -9.80 -11.26 -19.34
N LEU A 180 -10.01 -11.93 -20.48
CA LEU A 180 -8.91 -12.51 -21.24
C LEU A 180 -7.89 -11.41 -21.56
N PRO A 181 -6.58 -11.67 -21.42
CA PRO A 181 -5.56 -10.72 -21.80
C PRO A 181 -5.75 -10.39 -23.28
N THR A 182 -5.97 -9.11 -23.58
CA THR A 182 -5.96 -8.63 -24.96
C THR A 182 -4.56 -8.86 -25.50
N THR A 183 -4.40 -9.92 -26.29
CA THR A 183 -3.21 -10.15 -27.10
C THR A 183 -3.15 -9.01 -28.10
N THR A 184 -2.34 -7.99 -27.81
CA THR A 184 -2.01 -6.97 -28.79
C THR A 184 -1.36 -7.70 -29.97
N PRO A 185 -1.92 -7.69 -31.18
CA PRO A 185 -1.27 -8.33 -32.31
C PRO A 185 0.06 -7.61 -32.52
N LYS A 186 1.18 -8.36 -32.43
CA LYS A 186 2.47 -7.88 -32.89
C LYS A 186 2.31 -7.50 -34.35
N LYS A 187 2.35 -6.19 -34.65
CA LYS A 187 2.59 -5.72 -36.02
C LYS A 187 3.96 -6.25 -36.43
N HIS A 188 3.96 -7.18 -37.38
CA HIS A 188 5.14 -7.55 -38.17
C HIS A 188 5.45 -6.45 -39.18
#